data_AF-A0A091K982-F1
#
_entry.id   AF-A0A091K982-F1
#
_cell.length_a   1.000
_cell.length_b   1.000
_cell.length_c   1.000
_cell.angle_alpha   90.00
_cell.angle_beta   90.00
_cell.angle_gamma   90.00
#
_symmetry.space_group_name_H-M   'P 1'
#
loop_
_entity.id
_entity.type
_entity.pdbx_description
1 polymer ?
#
loop_
_entity_poly.entity_id
_entity_poly.type
_entity_poly.pdbx_seq_one_letter_code
_entity_poly.pdbx_strand_id
1 'polypeptide(L)'
;EVWRGVWHGESVAVKIFSSRDEQSWFRETEIYNTVLLRHDNILGFIASDMTSRNSSTQLWLITHYHENGSLYDYLQRTVLDVETCLGLASSIICGLVHLHVEIFGTQGK
;
A
#
# COMPACT_ATOMS: atom_id res chain seq x y z
N GLU A 1 -11.94 0.19 -6.27
CA GLU A 1 -11.40 1.48 -6.76
C GLU A 1 -10.45 2.08 -5.72
N VAL A 2 -9.53 2.97 -6.11
CA VAL A 2 -8.62 3.67 -5.18
C VAL A 2 -8.94 5.15 -5.19
N TRP A 3 -9.10 5.73 -3.99
CA TRP A 3 -9.51 7.10 -3.77
C TRP A 3 -8.48 7.84 -2.91
N ARG A 4 -8.35 9.16 -3.11
CA ARG A 4 -7.62 10.03 -2.17
C ARG A 4 -8.58 10.45 -1.05
N GLY A 5 -8.22 10.19 0.19
CA GLY A 5 -8.88 10.67 1.40
C GLY A 5 -8.01 11.64 2.19
N VAL A 6 -8.58 12.19 3.26
CA VAL A 6 -7.86 13.04 4.23
C VAL A 6 -8.13 12.50 5.63
N TRP A 7 -7.08 12.26 6.41
CA TRP A 7 -7.16 11.78 7.79
C TRP A 7 -6.19 12.58 8.67
N HIS A 8 -6.72 13.23 9.72
CA HIS A 8 -5.96 14.15 10.58
C HIS A 8 -5.13 15.23 9.84
N GLY A 9 -5.62 15.70 8.70
CA GLY A 9 -4.94 16.71 7.88
C GLY A 9 -3.97 16.13 6.84
N GLU A 10 -3.65 14.84 6.93
CA GLU A 10 -2.75 14.15 6.00
C GLU A 10 -3.52 13.45 4.88
N SER A 11 -2.93 13.40 3.68
CA SER A 11 -3.52 12.66 2.56
C SER A 11 -3.30 11.16 2.72
N VAL A 12 -4.36 10.37 2.50
CA VAL A 12 -4.32 8.90 2.53
C VAL A 12 -4.89 8.31 1.24
N ALA A 13 -4.44 7.13 0.86
CA ALA A 13 -5.04 6.36 -0.22
C ALA A 13 -6.00 5.33 0.37
N VAL A 14 -7.23 5.28 -0.14
CA VAL A 14 -8.28 4.37 0.32
C VAL A 14 -8.69 3.48 -0.84
N LYS A 15 -8.33 2.20 -0.77
CA LYS A 15 -8.82 1.19 -1.69
C LYS A 15 -10.15 0.64 -1.15
N ILE A 16 -11.21 0.83 -1.92
CA ILE A 16 -12.57 0.41 -1.58
C ILE A 16 -12.91 -0.85 -2.36
N PHE A 17 -13.30 -1.88 -1.63
CA PHE A 17 -13.82 -3.15 -2.12
C PHE A 17 -15.32 -3.25 -1.86
N SER A 18 -16.02 -3.94 -2.75
CA SER A 18 -17.40 -4.35 -2.50
C SER A 18 -17.43 -5.56 -1.56
N SER A 19 -18.56 -5.83 -0.91
CA SER A 19 -18.73 -7.05 -0.11
C SER A 19 -18.58 -8.35 -0.92
N ARG A 20 -18.70 -8.30 -2.25
CA ARG A 20 -18.45 -9.46 -3.13
C ARG A 20 -16.97 -9.82 -3.21
N ASP A 21 -16.09 -8.86 -2.94
CA ASP A 21 -14.63 -9.00 -3.03
C ASP A 21 -13.99 -9.16 -1.64
N GLU A 22 -14.77 -9.58 -0.64
CA GLU A 22 -14.34 -9.71 0.75
C GLU A 22 -13.09 -10.59 0.91
N GLN A 23 -13.01 -11.69 0.17
CA GLN A 23 -11.83 -12.57 0.22
C GLN A 23 -10.55 -11.86 -0.27
N SER A 24 -10.66 -10.98 -1.26
CA SER A 24 -9.52 -10.19 -1.75
C SER A 24 -9.11 -9.11 -0.74
N TRP A 25 -10.09 -8.41 -0.16
CA TRP A 25 -9.84 -7.44 0.91
C TRP A 25 -9.19 -8.09 2.13
N PHE A 26 -9.70 -9.26 2.55
CA PHE A 26 -9.17 -10.02 3.67
C PHE A 26 -7.73 -10.44 3.43
N ARG A 27 -7.43 -11.04 2.26
CA ARG A 27 -6.07 -11.45 1.90
C ARG A 27 -5.09 -10.27 1.85
N GLU A 28 -5.48 -9.15 1.24
CA GLU A 28 -4.60 -7.97 1.22
C GLU A 28 -4.36 -7.42 2.62
N THR A 29 -5.41 -7.35 3.44
CA THR A 29 -5.31 -6.93 4.84
C THR A 29 -4.37 -7.85 5.64
N GLU A 30 -4.48 -9.16 5.47
CA GLU A 30 -3.62 -10.15 6.12
C GLU A 30 -2.15 -9.97 5.72
N ILE A 31 -1.88 -9.83 4.41
CA ILE A 31 -0.53 -9.56 3.91
C ILE A 31 0.03 -8.31 4.58
N TYR A 32 -0.68 -7.18 4.53
CA TYR A 32 -0.20 -5.92 5.13
C TYR A 32 -0.01 -5.97 6.65
N ASN A 33 -0.71 -6.86 7.35
CA ASN A 33 -0.55 -7.09 8.80
C ASN A 33 0.54 -8.11 9.15
N THR A 34 1.25 -8.66 8.16
CA THR A 34 2.38 -9.56 8.41
C THR A 34 3.40 -8.86 9.32
N VAL A 35 3.75 -9.54 10.42
CA VAL A 35 4.75 -9.06 11.40
C VAL A 35 6.03 -8.68 10.66
N LEU A 36 6.68 -7.57 11.03
CA LEU A 36 7.91 -7.05 10.39
C LEU A 36 7.85 -6.75 8.88
N LEU A 37 6.66 -6.66 8.27
CA LEU A 37 6.54 -6.28 6.86
C LEU A 37 6.91 -4.80 6.59
N ARG A 38 6.72 -3.91 7.56
CA ARG A 38 6.95 -2.47 7.39
C ARG A 38 8.39 -2.17 6.96
N HIS A 39 8.54 -1.41 5.88
CA HIS A 39 9.83 -1.02 5.29
C HIS A 39 9.63 0.24 4.41
N ASP A 40 10.64 1.11 4.29
CA ASP A 40 10.53 2.39 3.58
C ASP A 40 10.21 2.25 2.08
N ASN A 41 10.57 1.12 1.48
CA ASN A 41 10.29 0.80 0.07
C ASN A 41 9.09 -0.16 -0.11
N ILE A 42 8.26 -0.31 0.92
CA ILE A 42 6.98 -1.02 0.86
C ILE A 42 5.87 -0.02 1.19
N LEU A 43 4.76 -0.09 0.45
CA LEU A 43 3.65 0.83 0.66
C LEU A 43 3.17 0.78 2.11
N GLY A 44 3.17 1.93 2.78
CA GLY A 44 2.82 2.03 4.19
C GLY A 44 1.34 1.75 4.43
N PHE A 45 1.03 0.61 5.04
CA PHE A 45 -0.31 0.29 5.52
C PHE A 45 -0.62 1.04 6.81
N ILE A 46 -1.81 1.65 6.85
CA ILE A 46 -2.31 2.39 8.01
C ILE A 46 -3.34 1.55 8.75
N ALA A 47 -4.41 1.14 8.08
CA ALA A 47 -5.53 0.41 8.67
C ALA A 47 -6.41 -0.24 7.60
N SER A 48 -7.27 -1.16 8.02
CA SER A 48 -8.43 -1.62 7.26
C SER A 48 -9.69 -1.42 8.09
N ASP A 49 -10.82 -1.18 7.42
CA ASP A 49 -12.09 -0.90 8.10
C ASP A 49 -13.28 -1.38 7.27
N MET A 50 -14.43 -1.55 7.92
CA MET A 50 -15.70 -1.90 7.31
C MET A 50 -16.74 -0.82 7.61
N THR A 51 -17.32 -0.25 6.56
CA THR A 51 -18.35 0.79 6.70
C THR A 51 -19.58 0.49 5.85
N SER A 52 -20.72 1.08 6.20
CA SER A 52 -21.94 0.99 5.41
C SER A 52 -22.25 2.34 4.77
N ARG A 53 -22.31 2.39 3.44
CA ARG A 53 -22.62 3.60 2.67
C ARG A 53 -23.65 3.28 1.60
N ASN A 54 -24.69 4.10 1.49
CA ASN A 54 -25.79 3.91 0.53
C ASN A 54 -26.42 2.50 0.61
N SER A 55 -26.60 1.99 1.83
CA SER A 55 -27.12 0.62 2.08
C SER A 55 -26.25 -0.51 1.49
N SER A 56 -24.96 -0.24 1.26
CA SER A 56 -23.98 -1.23 0.82
C SER A 56 -22.77 -1.25 1.74
N THR A 57 -22.33 -2.44 2.12
CA THR A 57 -21.08 -2.63 2.87
C THR A 57 -19.89 -2.35 1.95
N GLN A 58 -19.02 -1.46 2.41
CA GLN A 58 -17.74 -1.14 1.79
C GLN A 58 -16.62 -1.60 2.71
N LEU A 59 -15.65 -2.30 2.14
CA LEU A 59 -14.46 -2.77 2.85
C LEU A 59 -13.29 -1.88 2.41
N TRP A 60 -12.66 -1.21 3.36
CA TRP A 60 -11.64 -0.21 3.10
C TRP A 60 -10.27 -0.76 3.49
N LEU A 61 -9.29 -0.50 2.65
CA LEU A 61 -7.86 -0.69 2.93
C LEU A 61 -7.19 0.68 2.78
N ILE A 62 -6.59 1.17 3.86
CA ILE A 62 -6.08 2.53 3.97
C ILE A 62 -4.55 2.48 4.05
N THR A 63 -3.90 3.21 3.13
CA THR A 63 -2.44 3.29 3.03
C THR A 63 -1.99 4.75 2.94
N HIS A 64 -0.68 4.98 3.05
CA HIS A 64 -0.11 6.27 2.71
C HIS A 64 -0.44 6.65 1.26
N TYR A 65 -0.68 7.95 1.05
CA TYR A 65 -0.83 8.54 -0.26
C TYR A 65 0.53 9.03 -0.76
N HIS A 66 0.84 8.74 -2.03
CA HIS A 66 2.02 9.27 -2.70
C HIS A 66 1.58 10.17 -3.85
N GLU A 67 1.95 11.46 -3.79
CA GLU A 67 1.46 12.48 -4.72
C GLU A 67 1.91 12.26 -6.17
N ASN A 68 3.09 11.66 -6.35
CA ASN A 68 3.65 11.32 -7.66
C ASN A 68 2.97 10.10 -8.33
N GLY A 69 2.06 9.43 -7.62
CA GLY A 69 1.34 8.27 -8.14
C GLY A 69 2.23 7.05 -8.36
N SER A 70 1.90 6.25 -9.36
CA SER A 70 2.67 5.06 -9.71
C SER A 70 3.97 5.43 -10.43
N LEU A 71 4.96 4.53 -10.41
CA LEU A 71 6.17 4.69 -11.23
C LEU A 71 5.83 4.79 -12.73
N TYR A 72 4.79 4.08 -13.18
CA TYR A 72 4.30 4.17 -14.56
C TYR A 72 3.88 5.61 -14.90
N ASP A 73 3.03 6.22 -14.06
CA ASP A 73 2.57 7.60 -14.27
C ASP A 73 3.72 8.61 -14.18
N TYR A 74 4.65 8.38 -13.25
CA TYR A 74 5.80 9.25 -13.03
C TYR A 74 6.74 9.28 -14.25
N LEU A 75 7.06 8.10 -14.81
CA LEU A 75 7.93 7.97 -15.98
C LEU A 75 7.31 8.53 -17.27
N GLN A 76 5.98 8.60 -17.35
CA GLN A 76 5.31 9.25 -18.49
C GLN A 76 5.46 10.77 -18.50
N ARG A 77 5.73 11.38 -17.33
CA ARG A 77 5.76 12.84 -17.15
C ARG A 77 7.16 13.37 -16.90
N THR A 78 8.09 12.50 -16.53
CA THR A 78 9.41 12.88 -16.01
C THR A 78 10.51 12.14 -16.77
N VAL A 79 11.45 12.90 -17.32
CA VAL A 79 12.70 12.35 -17.86
C VAL A 79 13.70 12.23 -16.71
N LEU A 80 14.32 11.06 -16.57
CA LEU A 80 15.25 10.77 -15.49
C LEU A 80 16.70 10.98 -15.93
N ASP A 81 17.52 11.53 -15.04
CA ASP A 81 18.97 11.38 -15.12
C ASP A 81 19.42 10.02 -14.58
N VAL A 82 20.71 9.71 -14.76
CA VAL A 82 21.28 8.43 -14.37
C VAL A 82 21.19 8.21 -12.86
N GLU A 83 21.43 9.24 -12.06
CA GLU A 83 21.41 9.17 -10.60
C GLU A 83 20.00 8.84 -10.08
N THR A 84 18.98 9.56 -10.56
CA THR A 84 17.58 9.32 -10.18
C THR A 84 17.12 7.93 -10.63
N CYS A 85 17.51 7.51 -11.84
CA CYS A 85 17.20 6.17 -12.35
C CYS A 85 17.78 5.07 -11.45
N LEU A 86 19.04 5.19 -11.05
CA LEU A 86 19.69 4.26 -10.13
C LEU A 86 19.06 4.30 -8.74
N GLY A 87 18.69 5.47 -8.24
CA GLY A 87 17.98 5.62 -6.96
C GLY A 87 16.63 4.90 -6.94
N LEU A 88 15.82 5.07 -7.99
CA LEU A 88 14.55 4.34 -8.15
C LEU A 88 14.79 2.84 -8.22
N ALA A 89 15.72 2.38 -9.06
CA ALA A 89 16.05 0.95 -9.19
C ALA A 89 16.52 0.35 -7.86
N SER A 90 17.42 1.03 -7.15
CA SER A 90 17.92 0.58 -5.83
C SER A 90 16.79 0.47 -4.82
N SER A 91 15.91 1.47 -4.73
CA SER A 91 14.77 1.45 -3.79
C SER A 91 13.81 0.29 -4.05
N ILE A 92 13.49 0.01 -5.32
CA ILE A 92 12.65 -1.13 -5.73
C ILE A 92 13.31 -2.44 -5.32
N ILE A 93 14.60 -2.60 -5.61
CA ILE A 93 15.37 -3.80 -5.26
C ILE A 93 15.40 -3.98 -3.74
N CYS A 94 15.64 -2.92 -2.95
CA CYS A 94 15.61 -2.99 -1.49
C CYS A 94 14.24 -3.47 -0.96
N GLY A 95 13.14 -2.94 -1.49
CA GLY A 95 11.80 -3.40 -1.14
C GLY A 95 11.56 -4.88 -1.49
N LEU A 96 11.97 -5.31 -2.68
CA LEU A 96 11.83 -6.71 -3.11
C LEU A 96 12.70 -7.66 -2.28
N VAL A 97 13.93 -7.27 -1.96
CA VAL A 97 14.81 -8.05 -1.08
C VAL A 97 14.16 -8.20 0.29
N HIS A 98 13.62 -7.13 0.87
CA HIS A 98 12.91 -7.19 2.14
C HIS A 98 11.72 -8.16 2.11
N LEU A 99 10.94 -8.16 1.02
CA LEU A 99 9.82 -9.10 0.85
C LEU A 99 10.26 -10.57 0.70
N HIS A 100 11.45 -10.82 0.14
CA HIS A 100 11.97 -12.17 -0.08
C HIS A 100 12.75 -12.73 1.12
N VAL A 101 13.26 -11.87 2.00
CA VAL A 101 13.89 -12.31 3.25
C VAL A 101 12.82 -12.91 4.15
N GLU A 102 13.07 -14.12 4.63
CA GLU A 102 12.12 -14.83 5.48
C GLU A 102 11.84 -14.02 6.74
N ILE A 103 10.59 -13.59 6.88
CA ILE A 103 10.16 -12.83 8.05
C ILE A 103 9.85 -13.83 9.16
N PHE A 104 10.82 -14.05 10.06
CA PHE A 104 10.62 -14.88 11.25
C PHE A 104 9.65 -14.18 12.21
N GLY A 105 8.37 -14.51 12.12
CA GLY A 105 7.41 -14.22 13.18
C GLY A 105 7.74 -15.06 14.40
N THR A 106 8.01 -14.43 15.55
CA THR A 106 7.75 -15.12 16.82
C THR A 106 6.24 -15.28 16.92
N GLN A 107 5.77 -16.52 17.12
CA GLN A 107 4.35 -16.80 17.36
C GLN A 107 3.81 -15.78 18.37
N GLY A 108 2.82 -14.99 17.97
CA GLY A 108 2.07 -14.14 18.88
C GLY A 108 1.48 -14.98 20.01
N LYS A 109 1.44 -14.41 21.22
CA LYS A 109 0.78 -15.03 22.37
C LYS A 109 -0.71 -15.23 22.16
#